data_AF-A0A961DXQ8-F1
#
_entry.id   AF-A0A961DXQ8-F1
#
_cell.length_a   1.000
_cell.length_b   1.000
_cell.length_c   1.000
_cell.angle_alpha   90.00
_cell.angle_beta   90.00
_cell.angle_gamma   90.00
#
_symmetry.space_group_name_H-M   'P 1'
#
loop_
_entity.id
_entity.type
_entity.pdbx_description
1 polymer ?
#
loop_
_entity_poly.entity_id
_entity_poly.type
_entity_poly.pdbx_seq_one_letter_code
_entity_poly.pdbx_strand_id
1 'polypeptide(L)'
;MTDADKTLIAALLDRSGSMQSIADDMRGGFDAYIAGEAGQSGTTLVTLAQFDDRYDVVYRDQPIQTVPPLTLEPRGCTALLDALGRFITEVGAGLAAMPEHDRPGDVTVVVITDGMENASTEWTIEAVRALIGQQETVYGWDFVFLGANMDAVEVGTGLGFAAGKSLTYDADAAGVGGAFAAMTAYSSRKRSRGAQPTASIAFDEAERRAARKQT
;
A
#
# COMPACT_ATOMS: atom_id res chain seq x y z
N MET A 1 -24.45 -0.08 8.26
CA MET A 1 -23.46 0.85 7.69
C MET A 1 -22.13 0.60 8.37
N THR A 2 -21.03 0.69 7.62
CA THR A 2 -19.66 0.60 8.13
C THR A 2 -19.32 1.73 9.09
N ASP A 3 -18.27 1.55 9.88
CA ASP A 3 -17.77 2.53 10.85
C ASP A 3 -16.95 3.62 10.13
N ALA A 4 -17.55 4.80 9.95
CA ALA A 4 -16.94 5.92 9.23
C ALA A 4 -15.69 6.50 9.92
N ASP A 5 -15.53 6.28 11.24
CA ASP A 5 -14.38 6.75 12.01
C ASP A 5 -13.25 5.70 12.05
N LYS A 6 -13.45 4.55 11.40
CA LYS A 6 -12.48 3.46 11.34
C LYS A 6 -11.86 3.33 9.95
N THR A 7 -10.54 3.30 9.92
CA THR A 7 -9.71 3.13 8.73
C THR A 7 -8.90 1.83 8.82
N LEU A 8 -8.77 1.14 7.69
CA LEU A 8 -7.82 0.05 7.52
C LEU A 8 -6.75 0.44 6.50
N ILE A 9 -5.49 0.38 6.93
CA ILE A 9 -4.31 0.42 6.06
C ILE A 9 -3.84 -1.02 5.85
N ALA A 10 -4.04 -1.53 4.64
CA ALA A 10 -3.59 -2.85 4.23
C ALA A 10 -2.33 -2.69 3.38
N ALA A 11 -1.16 -2.88 3.99
CA ALA A 11 0.14 -2.77 3.34
C ALA A 11 0.62 -4.13 2.82
N LEU A 12 0.97 -4.19 1.53
CA LEU A 12 1.68 -5.30 0.91
C LEU A 12 3.08 -4.83 0.54
N LEU A 13 4.08 -5.36 1.24
CA LEU A 13 5.46 -4.93 1.11
C LEU A 13 6.33 -6.01 0.48
N ASP A 14 7.02 -5.65 -0.60
CA ASP A 14 8.05 -6.48 -1.21
C ASP A 14 9.25 -6.62 -0.27
N ARG A 15 9.75 -7.84 -0.16
CA ARG A 15 10.99 -8.21 0.52
C ARG A 15 11.86 -9.10 -0.37
N SER A 16 11.73 -8.98 -1.68
CA SER A 16 12.58 -9.65 -2.66
C SER A 16 14.03 -9.21 -2.52
N GLY A 17 14.97 -9.94 -3.12
CA GLY A 17 16.40 -9.63 -2.99
C GLY A 17 16.80 -8.23 -3.50
N SER A 18 16.02 -7.60 -4.38
CA SER A 18 16.30 -6.23 -4.86
C SER A 18 16.21 -5.18 -3.75
N MET A 19 15.31 -5.39 -2.79
CA MET A 19 15.08 -4.51 -1.63
C MET A 19 16.31 -4.38 -0.71
N GLN A 20 17.33 -5.23 -0.87
CA GLN A 20 18.54 -5.25 -0.04
C GLN A 20 19.22 -3.88 0.08
N SER A 21 19.23 -3.11 -1.01
CA SER A 21 19.87 -1.80 -1.06
C SER A 21 19.16 -0.71 -0.26
N ILE A 22 17.86 -0.86 -0.02
CA ILE A 22 17.00 0.12 0.65
C ILE A 22 16.35 -0.41 1.93
N ALA A 23 16.77 -1.58 2.42
CA ALA A 23 16.09 -2.25 3.52
C ALA A 23 16.03 -1.41 4.81
N ASP A 24 17.11 -0.69 5.13
CA ASP A 24 17.18 0.15 6.33
C ASP A 24 16.35 1.43 6.16
N ASP A 25 16.42 2.04 4.97
CA ASP A 25 15.61 3.22 4.63
C ASP A 25 14.11 2.87 4.62
N MET A 26 13.74 1.71 4.09
CA MET A 26 12.37 1.19 4.07
C MET A 26 11.84 0.95 5.49
N ARG A 27 12.67 0.38 6.38
CA ARG A 27 12.32 0.23 7.81
C ARG A 27 12.04 1.58 8.47
N GLY A 28 12.97 2.53 8.36
CA GLY A 28 12.79 3.86 8.94
C GLY A 28 11.60 4.63 8.34
N GLY A 29 11.43 4.55 7.03
CA GLY A 29 10.33 5.20 6.30
C GLY A 29 8.96 4.66 6.66
N PHE A 30 8.81 3.32 6.72
CA PHE A 30 7.56 2.69 7.11
C PHE A 30 7.21 3.00 8.57
N ASP A 31 8.17 2.94 9.49
CA ASP A 31 7.95 3.27 10.90
C ASP A 31 7.52 4.74 11.07
N ALA A 32 8.13 5.65 10.30
CA ALA A 32 7.73 7.06 10.29
C ALA A 32 6.32 7.26 9.72
N TYR A 33 5.95 6.52 8.67
CA TYR A 33 4.59 6.53 8.12
C TYR A 33 3.57 6.06 9.16
N ILE A 34 3.82 4.93 9.83
CA ILE A 34 2.96 4.42 10.90
C ILE A 34 2.80 5.44 12.03
N ALA A 35 3.89 6.11 12.44
CA ALA A 35 3.82 7.17 13.44
C ALA A 35 2.98 8.37 12.98
N GLY A 36 3.09 8.76 11.71
CA GLY A 36 2.29 9.83 11.11
C GLY A 36 0.79 9.49 11.05
N GLU A 37 0.45 8.26 10.67
CA GLU A 37 -0.93 7.75 10.66
C GLU A 37 -1.50 7.58 12.07
N ALA A 38 -0.67 7.19 13.06
CA ALA A 38 -1.09 7.05 14.45
C ALA A 38 -1.49 8.39 15.09
N GLY A 39 -0.96 9.50 14.57
CA GLY A 39 -1.31 10.87 14.99
C GLY A 39 -2.60 11.41 14.37
N GLN A 40 -3.21 10.70 13.41
CA GLN A 40 -4.46 11.13 12.77
C GLN A 40 -5.68 10.72 13.59
N SER A 41 -6.77 11.48 13.45
CA SER A 41 -8.04 11.21 14.13
C SER A 41 -8.69 9.91 13.65
N GLY A 42 -9.46 9.29 14.55
CA GLY A 42 -10.20 8.05 14.28
C GLY A 42 -9.44 6.80 14.73
N THR A 43 -10.04 5.64 14.49
CA THR A 43 -9.42 4.34 14.78
C THR A 43 -8.73 3.86 13.51
N THR A 44 -7.43 3.55 13.58
CA THR A 44 -6.70 2.98 12.44
C THR A 44 -6.23 1.57 12.78
N LEU A 45 -6.59 0.62 11.92
CA LEU A 45 -6.07 -0.73 11.92
C LEU A 45 -5.06 -0.88 10.79
N VAL A 46 -4.05 -1.71 11.01
CA VAL A 46 -3.01 -1.99 10.03
C VAL A 46 -2.91 -3.49 9.81
N THR A 47 -2.98 -3.89 8.56
CA THR A 47 -2.61 -5.24 8.12
C THR A 47 -1.35 -5.13 7.29
N LEU A 48 -0.33 -5.91 7.63
CA LEU A 48 0.92 -5.98 6.87
C LEU A 48 1.14 -7.41 6.40
N ALA A 49 1.30 -7.57 5.09
CA ALA A 49 1.87 -8.77 4.49
C ALA A 49 3.19 -8.42 3.81
N GLN A 50 4.16 -9.34 3.89
CA GLN A 50 5.40 -9.26 3.16
C GLN A 50 5.48 -10.37 2.14
N PHE A 51 6.09 -10.09 0.98
CA PHE A 51 6.21 -11.09 -0.09
C PHE A 51 7.56 -11.06 -0.80
N ASP A 52 7.95 -12.22 -1.29
CA ASP A 52 9.06 -12.50 -2.19
C ASP A 52 8.52 -13.50 -3.24
N ASP A 53 9.14 -14.68 -3.39
CA ASP A 53 8.51 -15.86 -4.01
C ASP A 53 7.58 -16.61 -3.04
N ARG A 54 7.47 -16.12 -1.80
CA ARG A 54 6.56 -16.56 -0.75
C ARG A 54 5.75 -15.38 -0.25
N TYR A 55 4.70 -15.67 0.50
CA TYR A 55 3.79 -14.67 1.05
C TYR A 55 3.58 -14.96 2.53
N ASP A 56 3.81 -13.96 3.38
CA ASP A 56 3.64 -14.05 4.83
C ASP A 56 2.83 -12.86 5.35
N VAL A 57 1.73 -13.14 6.06
CA VAL A 57 1.02 -12.12 6.84
C VAL A 57 1.78 -11.90 8.14
N VAL A 58 2.32 -10.70 8.33
CA VAL A 58 3.08 -10.31 9.53
C VAL A 58 2.13 -10.07 10.69
N TYR A 59 1.08 -9.28 10.43
CA TYR A 59 -0.02 -9.05 11.35
C TYR A 59 -1.27 -8.63 10.59
N ARG A 60 -2.43 -8.87 11.18
CA ARG A 60 -3.75 -8.57 10.61
C ARG A 60 -4.57 -7.74 11.60
N ASP A 61 -5.18 -6.68 11.10
CA ASP A 61 -6.08 -5.79 11.84
C ASP A 61 -5.47 -5.28 13.16
N GLN A 62 -4.16 -5.04 13.16
CA GLN A 62 -3.42 -4.59 14.33
C GLN A 62 -3.77 -3.11 14.62
N PRO A 63 -4.17 -2.74 15.84
CA PRO A 63 -4.33 -1.34 16.21
C PRO A 63 -3.03 -0.58 15.96
N ILE A 64 -3.12 0.58 15.30
CA ILE A 64 -1.91 1.29 14.85
C ILE A 64 -0.97 1.66 16.00
N GLN A 65 -1.51 1.89 17.20
CA GLN A 65 -0.76 2.22 18.41
C GLN A 65 0.10 1.06 18.93
N THR A 66 -0.16 -0.17 18.47
CA THR A 66 0.54 -1.39 18.88
C THR A 66 1.27 -2.05 17.71
N VAL A 67 1.41 -1.36 16.57
CA VAL A 67 2.21 -1.84 15.44
C VAL A 67 3.68 -1.84 15.84
N PRO A 68 4.39 -2.99 15.74
CA PRO A 68 5.82 -3.04 16.03
C PRO A 68 6.65 -2.40 14.90
N PRO A 69 7.90 -2.02 15.19
CA PRO A 69 8.84 -1.61 14.14
C PRO A 69 8.97 -2.64 13.02
N LEU A 70 9.12 -2.17 11.78
CA LEU A 70 9.21 -3.05 10.61
C LEU A 70 10.46 -3.93 10.68
N THR A 71 10.24 -5.24 10.61
CA THR A 71 11.30 -6.22 10.33
C THR A 71 11.26 -6.56 8.85
N LEU A 72 12.33 -6.24 8.12
CA LEU A 72 12.45 -6.48 6.68
C LEU A 72 13.74 -7.27 6.42
N GLU A 73 13.58 -8.46 5.85
CA GLU A 73 14.68 -9.37 5.49
C GLU A 73 14.61 -9.71 4.00
N PRO A 74 15.29 -8.93 3.14
CA PRO A 74 15.28 -9.14 1.69
C PRO A 74 15.83 -10.50 1.26
N ARG A 75 15.09 -11.23 0.42
CA ARG A 75 15.48 -12.55 -0.10
C ARG A 75 14.62 -12.94 -1.31
N GLY A 76 15.03 -13.97 -2.05
CA GLY A 76 14.17 -14.57 -3.07
C GLY A 76 13.87 -13.65 -4.26
N CYS A 77 12.78 -13.99 -4.96
CA CYS A 77 12.32 -13.35 -6.20
C CYS A 77 11.06 -12.50 -5.96
N THR A 78 10.44 -11.96 -7.02
CA THR A 78 9.27 -11.07 -6.90
C THR A 78 8.04 -11.72 -7.52
N ALA A 79 7.16 -12.31 -6.69
CA ALA A 79 5.85 -12.86 -7.10
C ALA A 79 4.71 -11.87 -6.76
N LEU A 80 4.76 -10.69 -7.37
CA LEU A 80 3.84 -9.57 -7.13
C LEU A 80 2.37 -9.89 -7.48
N LEU A 81 2.10 -10.55 -8.61
CA LEU A 81 0.73 -10.89 -9.00
C LEU A 81 0.09 -11.86 -8.01
N ASP A 82 0.83 -12.91 -7.63
CA ASP A 82 0.35 -13.89 -6.65
C ASP A 82 0.13 -13.25 -5.28
N ALA A 83 1.05 -12.38 -4.86
CA ALA A 83 0.93 -11.63 -3.62
C ALA A 83 -0.28 -10.69 -3.63
N LEU A 84 -0.51 -9.93 -4.71
CA LEU A 84 -1.67 -9.04 -4.85
C LEU A 84 -2.99 -9.81 -4.79
N GLY A 85 -3.10 -10.86 -5.59
CA GLY A 85 -4.30 -11.68 -5.67
C GLY A 85 -4.67 -12.29 -4.32
N ARG A 86 -3.68 -12.89 -3.63
CA ARG A 86 -3.86 -13.45 -2.29
C ARG A 86 -4.20 -12.37 -1.26
N PHE A 87 -3.43 -11.28 -1.22
CA PHE A 87 -3.60 -10.22 -0.22
C PHE A 87 -4.98 -9.58 -0.28
N ILE A 88 -5.42 -9.17 -1.48
CA ILE A 88 -6.72 -8.51 -1.66
C ILE A 88 -7.86 -9.47 -1.30
N THR A 89 -7.73 -10.74 -1.67
CA THR A 89 -8.73 -11.77 -1.34
C THR A 89 -8.82 -12.01 0.16
N GLU A 90 -7.68 -12.11 0.85
CA GLU A 90 -7.63 -12.33 2.31
C GLU A 90 -8.17 -11.13 3.10
N VAL A 91 -7.78 -9.91 2.74
CA VAL A 91 -8.32 -8.69 3.37
C VAL A 91 -9.83 -8.63 3.15
N GLY A 92 -10.30 -8.94 1.93
CA GLY A 92 -11.73 -8.92 1.61
C GLY A 92 -12.52 -9.95 2.41
N ALA A 93 -11.99 -11.17 2.54
CA ALA A 93 -12.58 -12.22 3.36
C ALA A 93 -12.62 -11.84 4.85
N GLY A 94 -11.55 -11.21 5.36
CA GLY A 94 -11.49 -10.70 6.73
C GLY A 94 -12.58 -9.67 7.00
N LEU A 95 -12.70 -8.66 6.12
CA LEU A 95 -13.75 -7.63 6.25
C LEU A 95 -15.16 -8.22 6.12
N ALA A 96 -15.37 -9.17 5.21
CA ALA A 96 -16.67 -9.82 5.03
C ALA A 96 -17.10 -10.63 6.28
N ALA A 97 -16.14 -11.19 7.02
CA ALA A 97 -16.40 -11.93 8.26
C ALA A 97 -16.73 -11.01 9.46
N MET A 98 -16.43 -9.71 9.39
CA MET A 98 -16.77 -8.75 10.43
C MET A 98 -18.25 -8.36 10.38
N PRO A 99 -18.88 -8.08 11.54
CA PRO A 99 -20.17 -7.39 11.59
C PRO A 99 -20.11 -6.07 10.82
N GLU A 100 -21.16 -5.75 10.06
CA GLU A 100 -21.13 -4.59 9.16
C GLU A 100 -20.81 -3.27 9.89
N HIS A 101 -21.32 -3.09 11.11
CA HIS A 101 -21.08 -1.90 11.94
C HIS A 101 -19.65 -1.80 12.49
N ASP A 102 -18.88 -2.88 12.46
CA ASP A 102 -17.49 -2.90 12.90
C ASP A 102 -16.51 -2.76 11.73
N ARG A 103 -16.97 -2.93 10.48
CA ARG A 103 -16.12 -2.82 9.29
C ARG A 103 -15.60 -1.40 9.12
N PRO A 104 -14.31 -1.21 8.77
CA PRO A 104 -13.77 0.10 8.42
C PRO A 104 -14.57 0.75 7.30
N GLY A 105 -14.96 2.01 7.48
CA GLY A 105 -15.59 2.83 6.45
C GLY A 105 -14.59 3.34 5.41
N ASP A 106 -13.29 3.28 5.71
CA ASP A 106 -12.21 3.61 4.81
C ASP A 106 -11.18 2.46 4.75
N VAL A 107 -10.92 1.95 3.55
CA VAL A 107 -9.92 0.90 3.32
C VAL A 107 -8.92 1.40 2.28
N THR A 108 -7.64 1.35 2.61
CA THR A 108 -6.53 1.70 1.72
C THR A 108 -5.59 0.51 1.60
N VAL A 109 -5.43 0.00 0.39
CA VAL A 109 -4.42 -0.99 0.02
C VAL A 109 -3.19 -0.25 -0.51
N VAL A 110 -2.06 -0.40 0.16
CA VAL A 110 -0.77 0.19 -0.23
C VAL A 110 0.16 -0.92 -0.66
N VAL A 111 0.66 -0.84 -1.89
CA VAL A 111 1.57 -1.84 -2.46
C VAL A 111 2.93 -1.18 -2.66
N ILE A 112 3.97 -1.78 -2.11
CA ILE A 112 5.32 -1.21 -2.07
C ILE A 112 6.29 -2.24 -2.66
N THR A 113 6.99 -1.88 -3.72
CA THR A 113 7.95 -2.77 -4.39
C THR A 113 9.04 -2.00 -5.12
N ASP A 114 10.24 -2.57 -5.20
CA ASP A 114 11.33 -2.12 -6.06
C ASP A 114 11.67 -3.13 -7.18
N GLY A 115 10.97 -4.28 -7.20
CA GLY A 115 11.20 -5.40 -8.08
C GLY A 115 10.18 -5.50 -9.20
N MET A 116 10.61 -5.96 -10.36
CA MET A 116 9.69 -6.34 -11.44
C MET A 116 9.19 -7.76 -11.22
N GLU A 117 7.90 -7.99 -11.47
CA GLU A 117 7.28 -9.31 -11.49
C GLU A 117 8.11 -10.33 -12.28
N ASN A 118 8.45 -11.47 -11.66
CA ASN A 118 9.27 -12.51 -12.28
C ASN A 118 9.04 -13.94 -11.76
N ALA A 119 8.10 -14.15 -10.82
CA ALA A 119 7.95 -15.44 -10.13
C ALA A 119 6.51 -15.91 -9.90
N SER A 120 5.49 -15.11 -10.24
CA SER A 120 4.08 -15.47 -10.06
C SER A 120 3.64 -16.60 -10.99
N THR A 121 2.74 -17.46 -10.49
CA THR A 121 2.23 -18.64 -11.20
C THR A 121 0.72 -18.88 -11.04
N GLU A 122 0.05 -18.22 -10.08
CA GLU A 122 -1.36 -18.44 -9.75
C GLU A 122 -2.27 -17.34 -10.31
N TRP A 123 -1.80 -16.10 -10.34
CA TRP A 123 -2.57 -14.93 -10.74
C TRP A 123 -2.04 -14.29 -12.01
N THR A 124 -2.95 -13.90 -12.90
CA THR A 124 -2.62 -13.12 -14.10
C THR A 124 -2.84 -11.63 -13.87
N ILE A 125 -2.23 -10.79 -14.71
CA ILE A 125 -2.43 -9.33 -14.70
C ILE A 125 -3.92 -9.00 -14.85
N GLU A 126 -4.63 -9.68 -15.75
CA GLU A 126 -6.06 -9.43 -15.99
C GLU A 126 -6.91 -9.79 -14.76
N ALA A 127 -6.57 -10.89 -14.07
CA ALA A 127 -7.26 -11.30 -12.86
C ALA A 127 -7.04 -10.30 -11.72
N VAL A 128 -5.81 -9.85 -11.52
CA VAL A 128 -5.46 -8.80 -10.53
C VAL A 128 -6.18 -7.49 -10.85
N ARG A 129 -6.17 -7.06 -12.11
CA ARG A 129 -6.84 -5.84 -12.56
C ARG A 129 -8.34 -5.88 -12.34
N ALA A 130 -8.97 -7.01 -12.66
CA ALA A 130 -10.40 -7.22 -12.41
C ALA A 130 -10.70 -7.20 -10.90
N LEU A 131 -9.83 -7.80 -10.08
CA LEU A 131 -9.98 -7.82 -8.64
C LEU A 131 -9.90 -6.43 -8.03
N ILE A 132 -8.89 -5.62 -8.39
CA ILE A 132 -8.75 -4.23 -7.94
C ILE A 132 -9.98 -3.43 -8.34
N GLY A 133 -10.39 -3.49 -9.62
CA GLY A 133 -11.55 -2.75 -10.11
C GLY A 133 -12.85 -3.13 -9.39
N GLN A 134 -13.04 -4.41 -9.06
CA GLN A 134 -14.18 -4.84 -8.26
C GLN A 134 -14.15 -4.25 -6.86
N GLN A 135 -13.01 -4.26 -6.18
CA GLN A 135 -12.90 -3.73 -4.81
C GLN A 135 -13.11 -2.20 -4.76
N GLU A 136 -12.59 -1.47 -5.75
CA GLU A 136 -12.83 -0.02 -5.87
C GLU A 136 -14.31 0.30 -6.14
N THR A 137 -14.93 -0.39 -7.10
CA THR A 137 -16.28 -0.03 -7.57
C THR A 137 -17.40 -0.52 -6.65
N VAL A 138 -17.25 -1.69 -6.05
CA VAL A 138 -18.29 -2.31 -5.21
C VAL A 138 -18.15 -1.88 -3.75
N TYR A 139 -16.92 -1.81 -3.24
CA TYR A 139 -16.66 -1.59 -1.81
C TYR A 139 -15.98 -0.25 -1.52
N GLY A 140 -15.67 0.55 -2.54
CA GLY A 140 -15.06 1.87 -2.36
C GLY A 140 -13.64 1.82 -1.80
N TRP A 141 -12.95 0.69 -1.95
CA TRP A 141 -11.56 0.58 -1.53
C TRP A 141 -10.67 1.52 -2.34
N ASP A 142 -9.53 1.85 -1.74
CA ASP A 142 -8.53 2.72 -2.34
C ASP A 142 -7.24 1.94 -2.56
N PHE A 143 -6.62 2.10 -3.73
CA PHE A 143 -5.42 1.38 -4.11
C PHE A 143 -4.30 2.35 -4.47
N VAL A 144 -3.19 2.21 -3.77
CA VAL A 144 -2.00 3.04 -3.92
C VAL A 144 -0.79 2.16 -4.23
N PHE A 145 -0.02 2.56 -5.24
CA PHE A 145 1.16 1.82 -5.70
C PHE A 145 2.42 2.68 -5.57
N LEU A 146 3.37 2.21 -4.76
CA LEU A 146 4.67 2.85 -4.54
C LEU A 146 5.76 1.98 -5.20
N GLY A 147 6.35 2.48 -6.28
CA GLY A 147 7.40 1.78 -7.02
C GLY A 147 8.76 2.45 -6.91
N ALA A 148 9.81 1.71 -6.51
CA ALA A 148 11.18 2.22 -6.52
C ALA A 148 11.85 1.95 -7.87
N ASN A 149 12.61 2.91 -8.40
CA ASN A 149 13.49 2.74 -9.58
C ASN A 149 12.82 2.20 -10.88
N MET A 150 11.49 2.24 -10.98
CA MET A 150 10.73 1.80 -12.15
C MET A 150 9.66 2.82 -12.52
N ASP A 151 9.08 2.77 -13.71
CA ASP A 151 7.90 3.60 -13.99
C ASP A 151 6.67 3.03 -13.24
N ALA A 152 6.51 3.45 -11.98
CA ALA A 152 5.42 3.02 -11.12
C ALA A 152 4.03 3.40 -11.70
N VAL A 153 3.96 4.44 -12.54
CA VAL A 153 2.72 4.82 -13.21
C VAL A 153 2.40 3.82 -14.32
N GLU A 154 3.37 3.50 -15.16
CA GLU A 154 3.20 2.49 -16.21
C GLU A 154 2.87 1.10 -15.62
N VAL A 155 3.68 0.62 -14.68
CA VAL A 155 3.47 -0.68 -14.04
C VAL A 155 2.14 -0.72 -13.27
N GLY A 156 1.87 0.31 -12.45
CA GLY A 156 0.64 0.40 -11.68
C GLY A 156 -0.60 0.43 -12.59
N THR A 157 -0.60 1.24 -13.66
CA THR A 157 -1.73 1.29 -14.59
C THR A 157 -1.96 -0.02 -15.34
N GLY A 158 -0.88 -0.76 -15.67
CA GLY A 158 -0.97 -2.11 -16.21
C GLY A 158 -1.68 -3.09 -15.27
N LEU A 159 -1.43 -2.97 -13.97
CA LEU A 159 -2.04 -3.79 -12.92
C LEU A 159 -3.45 -3.33 -12.51
N GLY A 160 -3.87 -2.13 -12.90
CA GLY A 160 -5.21 -1.58 -12.60
C GLY A 160 -5.23 -0.44 -11.59
N PHE A 161 -4.08 0.04 -11.11
CA PHE A 161 -3.98 1.22 -10.25
C PHE A 161 -4.19 2.49 -11.07
N ALA A 162 -4.85 3.49 -10.48
CA ALA A 162 -4.97 4.79 -11.12
C ALA A 162 -3.61 5.51 -11.19
N ALA A 163 -3.28 6.11 -12.33
CA ALA A 163 -2.00 6.82 -12.53
C ALA A 163 -1.71 7.88 -11.44
N GLY A 164 -2.75 8.60 -11.01
CA GLY A 164 -2.67 9.60 -9.94
C GLY A 164 -2.34 8.99 -8.57
N LYS A 165 -2.57 7.69 -8.36
CA LYS A 165 -2.32 6.92 -7.14
C LYS A 165 -1.10 5.99 -7.25
N SER A 166 -0.35 6.12 -8.33
CA SER A 166 0.97 5.51 -8.50
C SER A 166 2.05 6.56 -8.29
N LEU A 167 2.96 6.29 -7.37
CA LEU A 167 4.11 7.13 -7.06
C LEU A 167 5.40 6.38 -7.35
N THR A 168 6.25 6.99 -8.17
CA THR A 168 7.61 6.50 -8.31
C THR A 168 8.53 7.23 -7.35
N TYR A 169 9.41 6.47 -6.70
CA TYR A 169 10.48 7.01 -5.89
C TYR A 169 11.84 6.44 -6.29
N ASP A 170 12.90 7.13 -5.88
CA ASP A 170 14.27 6.62 -6.05
C ASP A 170 14.64 5.73 -4.87
N ALA A 171 15.34 4.62 -5.14
CA ALA A 171 15.74 3.66 -4.12
C ALA A 171 16.94 4.17 -3.30
N ASP A 172 16.72 5.23 -2.55
CA ASP A 172 17.63 5.78 -1.54
C ASP A 172 16.83 6.43 -0.40
N ALA A 173 17.53 6.78 0.68
CA ALA A 173 16.94 7.39 1.87
C ALA A 173 16.02 8.59 1.58
N ALA A 174 16.38 9.46 0.63
CA ALA A 174 15.60 10.65 0.32
C ALA A 174 14.33 10.29 -0.44
N GLY A 175 14.43 9.41 -1.44
CA GLY A 175 13.30 8.94 -2.23
C GLY A 175 12.30 8.13 -1.39
N VAL A 176 12.80 7.21 -0.57
CA VAL A 176 11.97 6.41 0.37
C VAL A 176 11.27 7.33 1.38
N GLY A 177 12.01 8.25 2.00
CA GLY A 177 11.43 9.23 2.93
C GLY A 177 10.37 10.11 2.26
N GLY A 178 10.62 10.57 1.03
CA GLY A 178 9.69 11.34 0.22
C GLY A 178 8.41 10.56 -0.12
N ALA A 179 8.54 9.27 -0.45
CA ALA A 179 7.39 8.41 -0.75
C ALA A 179 6.46 8.22 0.45
N PHE A 180 7.01 7.95 1.63
CA PHE A 180 6.21 7.79 2.85
C PHE A 180 5.63 9.11 3.36
N ALA A 181 6.35 10.22 3.19
CA ALA A 181 5.80 11.55 3.47
C ALA A 181 4.60 11.87 2.54
N ALA A 182 4.74 11.56 1.24
CA ALA A 182 3.65 11.70 0.28
C ALA A 182 2.46 10.80 0.64
N MET A 183 2.69 9.55 1.08
CA MET A 183 1.63 8.65 1.53
C MET A 183 0.90 9.17 2.77
N THR A 184 1.62 9.77 3.72
CA THR A 184 1.04 10.40 4.91
C THR A 184 0.15 11.59 4.54
N ALA A 185 0.64 12.44 3.62
CA ALA A 185 -0.11 13.59 3.12
C ALA A 185 -1.34 13.16 2.30
N TYR A 186 -1.20 12.12 1.46
CA TYR A 186 -2.29 11.48 0.74
C TYR A 186 -3.40 11.01 1.69
N SER A 187 -3.03 10.27 2.73
CA SER A 187 -3.97 9.76 3.73
C SER A 187 -4.65 10.89 4.50
N SER A 188 -3.90 11.94 4.85
CA SER A 188 -4.46 13.14 5.51
C SER A 188 -5.50 13.85 4.63
N ARG A 189 -5.24 13.99 3.32
CA ARG A 189 -6.22 14.53 2.36
C ARG A 189 -7.43 13.63 2.22
N LYS A 190 -7.21 12.32 2.17
CA LYS A 190 -8.30 11.32 2.09
C LYS A 190 -9.23 11.40 3.31
N ARG A 191 -8.69 11.50 4.52
CA ARG A 191 -9.49 11.63 5.76
C ARG A 191 -10.23 12.96 5.86
N SER A 192 -9.69 14.04 5.28
CA SER A 192 -10.30 15.38 5.31
C SER A 192 -11.21 15.69 4.11
N ARG A 193 -11.36 14.77 3.14
CA ARG A 193 -12.10 14.99 1.87
C ARG A 193 -13.61 15.20 2.03
N GLY A 194 -14.16 14.83 3.19
CA GLY A 194 -15.62 14.82 3.42
C GLY A 194 -16.34 13.94 2.38
N ALA A 195 -17.33 14.49 1.70
CA ALA A 195 -18.14 13.76 0.71
C ALA A 195 -17.48 13.61 -0.68
N GLN A 196 -16.28 14.16 -0.90
CA GLN A 196 -15.61 14.02 -2.20
C GLN A 196 -15.23 12.56 -2.47
N PRO A 197 -15.37 12.04 -3.70
CA PRO A 197 -15.00 10.66 -4.01
C PRO A 197 -13.52 10.38 -3.76
N THR A 198 -13.17 9.22 -3.22
CA THR A 198 -11.77 8.79 -3.07
C THR A 198 -11.00 8.80 -4.40
N ALA A 199 -11.71 8.63 -5.53
CA ALA A 199 -11.14 8.71 -6.87
C ALA A 199 -10.55 10.09 -7.22
N SER A 200 -10.92 11.17 -6.51
CA SER A 200 -10.34 12.50 -6.72
C SER A 200 -9.01 12.73 -5.99
N ILE A 201 -8.60 11.82 -5.09
CA ILE A 201 -7.35 11.94 -4.35
C ILE A 201 -6.21 11.32 -5.16
N ALA A 202 -5.18 12.12 -5.39
CA ALA A 202 -3.98 11.76 -6.14
C ALA A 202 -2.71 12.33 -5.47
N PHE A 203 -1.56 11.81 -5.87
CA PHE A 203 -0.27 12.41 -5.60
C PHE A 203 -0.07 13.66 -6.46
N ASP A 204 0.29 14.76 -5.82
CA ASP A 204 0.60 16.02 -6.51
C ASP A 204 2.05 16.06 -7.04
N GLU A 205 2.35 17.10 -7.81
CA GLU A 205 3.67 17.26 -8.43
C GLU A 205 4.79 17.53 -7.41
N ALA A 206 4.46 18.16 -6.28
CA ALA A 206 5.45 18.41 -5.23
C ALA A 206 5.83 17.11 -4.51
N GLU A 207 4.85 16.24 -4.27
CA GLU A 207 5.03 14.90 -3.71
C GLU A 207 5.82 14.00 -4.66
N ARG A 208 5.45 13.99 -5.95
CA ARG A 208 6.20 13.27 -7.00
C ARG A 208 7.66 13.72 -7.07
N ARG A 209 7.91 15.02 -7.00
CA ARG A 209 9.26 15.57 -6.99
C ARG A 209 10.01 15.26 -5.69
N ALA A 210 9.34 15.26 -4.54
CA ALA A 210 9.98 14.96 -3.24
C ALA A 210 10.41 13.48 -3.13
N ALA A 211 9.71 12.58 -3.81
CA ALA A 211 10.05 11.17 -3.89
C ALA A 211 11.21 10.86 -4.86
N ARG A 212 11.70 11.86 -5.60
CA ARG A 212 12.77 11.73 -6.60
C ARG A 212 13.96 12.60 -6.24
N LYS A 213 15.17 12.17 -6.61
CA LYS A 213 16.36 13.02 -6.60
C LYS A 213 16.12 14.21 -7.53
N GLN A 214 16.27 15.41 -6.99
CA GLN A 214 16.37 16.62 -7.79
C GLN A 214 17.74 16.60 -8.48
N THR A 215 17.74 16.51 -9.81
CA THR A 215 18.96 16.62 -10.63
C THR A 215 19.30 18.07 -10.87
#